data_AF-A0A540KVK5-F1
#
_entry.id   AF-A0A540KVK5-F1
#
_cell.length_a   1.000
_cell.length_b   1.000
_cell.length_c   1.000
_cell.angle_alpha   90.00
_cell.angle_beta   90.00
_cell.angle_gamma   90.00
#
_symmetry.space_group_name_H-M   'P 1'
#
loop_
_entity.id
_entity.type
_entity.pdbx_description
1 polymer ?
#
loop_
_entity_poly.entity_id
_entity_poly.type
_entity_poly.pdbx_seq_one_letter_code
_entity_poly.pdbx_strand_id
1 'polypeptide(L)'
;MVDMGMINVAMDILYKPGSSISPLLVMLLVNLTQLDVGVTSLLQTGDEKMQGLYVMKLVRSFCRSSDEASEDPFEHVGSILVNISKQEAGRKLLLDPKRGLLRQIIRQFDSPSPLRRKGVSGTIRNCCFEAESQLQNLLLISEFLWPALLLPVAGNKIYSEQDRSKMPLELGSALSIEREPVDDPEIRVQALEAIYLITLQEAGLRAFWSVNGPRIIQVGYEDEEDLKVMGAYEQLGALLINSSGTEEPTTETSN
;
A
#
# COMPACT_ATOMS: atom_id res chain seq x y z
N MET A 1 -29.35 -1.51 -8.03
CA MET A 1 -28.72 -0.17 -7.90
C MET A 1 -27.54 -0.01 -8.85
N VAL A 2 -26.57 -0.93 -8.88
CA VAL A 2 -25.47 -0.87 -9.87
C VAL A 2 -26.00 -0.98 -11.31
N ASP A 3 -26.95 -1.90 -11.55
CA ASP A 3 -27.58 -2.08 -12.88
C ASP A 3 -28.38 -0.87 -13.38
N MET A 4 -28.62 0.13 -12.51
CA MET A 4 -29.29 1.39 -12.86
C MET A 4 -28.29 2.48 -13.28
N GLY A 5 -27.01 2.15 -13.50
CA GLY A 5 -26.00 3.13 -13.91
C GLY A 5 -25.58 4.10 -12.80
N MET A 6 -25.80 3.75 -11.53
CA MET A 6 -25.60 4.64 -10.39
C MET A 6 -24.15 5.10 -10.20
N ILE A 7 -23.16 4.29 -10.59
CA ILE A 7 -21.74 4.71 -10.58
C ILE A 7 -21.54 5.93 -11.48
N ASN A 8 -22.06 5.90 -12.71
CA ASN A 8 -21.92 6.99 -13.66
C ASN A 8 -22.61 8.26 -13.13
N VAL A 9 -23.84 8.12 -12.63
CA VAL A 9 -24.60 9.24 -12.05
C VAL A 9 -23.87 9.84 -10.84
N ALA A 10 -23.36 8.99 -9.94
CA ALA A 10 -22.62 9.45 -8.76
C ALA A 10 -21.33 10.18 -9.16
N MET A 11 -20.56 9.64 -10.10
CA MET A 11 -19.33 10.26 -10.60
C MET A 11 -19.61 11.59 -11.33
N ASP A 12 -20.69 11.67 -12.11
CA ASP A 12 -21.06 12.90 -12.81
C ASP A 12 -21.49 13.99 -11.83
N ILE A 13 -22.28 13.66 -10.80
CA ILE A 13 -22.70 14.64 -9.80
C ILE A 13 -21.53 15.05 -8.89
N LEU A 14 -20.67 14.11 -8.51
CA LEU A 14 -19.53 14.36 -7.61
C LEU A 14 -18.59 15.44 -8.17
N TYR A 15 -18.41 15.48 -9.49
CA TYR A 15 -17.54 16.44 -10.17
C TYR A 15 -18.29 17.59 -10.85
N LYS A 16 -19.59 17.76 -10.59
CA LYS A 16 -20.33 18.96 -11.02
C LYS A 16 -19.98 20.16 -10.13
N PRO A 17 -19.83 21.37 -10.70
CA PRO A 17 -19.63 22.58 -9.92
C PRO A 17 -20.76 22.78 -8.90
N GLY A 18 -20.42 23.10 -7.65
CA GLY A 18 -21.41 23.37 -6.60
C GLY A 18 -22.04 22.13 -5.94
N SER A 19 -21.47 20.94 -6.12
CA SER A 19 -21.93 19.74 -5.41
C SER A 19 -21.69 19.86 -3.89
N SER A 20 -22.78 20.03 -3.13
CA SER A 20 -22.78 20.03 -1.66
C SER A 20 -22.89 18.62 -1.06
N ILE A 21 -23.24 17.62 -1.87
CA ILE A 21 -23.50 16.24 -1.43
C ILE A 21 -22.31 15.29 -1.67
N SER A 22 -21.12 15.84 -1.93
CA SER A 22 -19.90 15.09 -2.20
C SER A 22 -19.57 14.01 -1.16
N PRO A 23 -19.71 14.25 0.17
CA PRO A 23 -19.52 13.21 1.18
C PRO A 23 -20.45 12.00 0.97
N LEU A 24 -21.74 12.25 0.73
CA LEU A 24 -22.74 11.21 0.52
C LEU A 24 -22.48 10.42 -0.77
N LEU A 25 -22.00 11.08 -1.81
CA LEU A 25 -21.65 10.44 -3.08
C LEU A 25 -20.42 9.54 -2.94
N VAL A 26 -19.39 9.96 -2.21
CA VAL A 26 -18.22 9.10 -1.95
C VAL A 26 -18.64 7.89 -1.12
N MET A 27 -19.45 8.07 -0.06
CA MET A 27 -19.97 6.96 0.73
C MET A 27 -20.84 5.99 -0.10
N LEU A 28 -21.66 6.52 -1.02
CA LEU A 28 -22.42 5.70 -1.96
C LEU A 28 -21.47 4.87 -2.83
N LEU A 29 -20.40 5.47 -3.36
CA LEU A 29 -19.39 4.77 -4.16
C LEU A 29 -18.67 3.69 -3.35
N VAL A 30 -18.36 3.92 -2.06
CA VAL A 30 -17.82 2.89 -1.16
C VAL A 30 -18.74 1.67 -1.14
N ASN A 31 -20.04 1.87 -0.94
CA ASN A 31 -21.01 0.78 -0.88
C ASN A 31 -21.19 0.08 -2.23
N LEU A 32 -21.29 0.83 -3.33
CA LEU A 32 -21.46 0.25 -4.66
C LEU A 32 -20.24 -0.58 -5.09
N THR A 33 -19.04 -0.18 -4.67
CA THR A 33 -17.79 -0.90 -4.98
C THR A 33 -17.55 -2.13 -4.09
N GLN A 34 -18.42 -2.43 -3.12
CA GLN A 34 -18.39 -3.73 -2.44
C GLN A 34 -18.89 -4.87 -3.35
N LEU A 35 -19.58 -4.54 -4.44
CA LEU A 35 -20.09 -5.50 -5.43
C LEU A 35 -19.20 -5.52 -6.66
N ASP A 36 -18.96 -6.71 -7.23
CA ASP A 36 -18.09 -6.89 -8.40
C ASP A 36 -18.56 -6.10 -9.62
N VAL A 37 -19.88 -6.01 -9.82
CA VAL A 37 -20.48 -5.18 -10.88
C VAL A 37 -20.18 -3.69 -10.69
N GLY A 38 -20.11 -3.22 -9.44
CA GLY A 38 -19.81 -1.82 -9.13
C GLY A 38 -18.34 -1.50 -9.34
N VAL A 39 -17.45 -2.43 -8.97
CA VAL A 39 -16.02 -2.35 -9.30
C VAL A 39 -15.82 -2.31 -10.82
N THR A 40 -16.43 -3.23 -11.56
CA THR A 40 -16.36 -3.31 -13.03
C THR A 40 -16.83 -2.00 -13.67
N SER A 41 -17.96 -1.46 -13.21
CA SER A 41 -18.51 -0.19 -13.69
C SER A 41 -17.59 0.99 -13.36
N LEU A 42 -16.96 1.03 -12.18
CA LEU A 42 -16.04 2.10 -11.79
C LEU A 42 -14.70 2.03 -12.54
N LEU A 43 -14.21 0.82 -12.81
CA LEU A 43 -13.00 0.58 -13.60
C LEU A 43 -13.22 0.88 -15.10
N GLN A 44 -14.47 0.91 -15.55
CA GLN A 44 -14.85 1.16 -16.94
C GLN A 44 -14.18 0.16 -17.91
N THR A 45 -14.12 -1.12 -17.53
CA THR A 45 -13.42 -2.18 -18.28
C THR A 45 -14.00 -2.47 -19.67
N GLY A 46 -15.25 -2.06 -19.94
CA GLY A 46 -15.91 -2.24 -21.24
C GLY A 46 -15.69 -1.10 -22.25
N ASP A 47 -15.01 -0.01 -21.87
CA ASP A 47 -14.75 1.14 -22.73
C ASP A 47 -13.26 1.48 -22.72
N GLU A 48 -12.53 1.02 -23.74
CA GLU A 48 -11.07 1.21 -23.85
C GLU A 48 -10.64 2.68 -23.78
N LYS A 49 -11.48 3.62 -24.24
CA LYS A 49 -11.16 5.06 -24.23
C LYS A 49 -11.32 5.66 -22.85
N MET A 50 -12.24 5.12 -22.06
CA MET A 50 -12.60 5.65 -20.75
C MET A 50 -12.04 4.81 -19.59
N GLN A 51 -11.41 3.66 -19.88
CA GLN A 51 -10.95 2.72 -18.86
C GLN A 51 -10.11 3.40 -17.77
N GLY A 52 -10.59 3.33 -16.53
CA GLY A 52 -9.96 3.90 -15.34
C GLY A 52 -10.07 5.41 -15.18
N LEU A 53 -10.80 6.14 -16.04
CA LEU A 53 -10.97 7.60 -15.92
C LEU A 53 -11.57 8.00 -14.57
N TYR A 54 -12.57 7.28 -14.11
CA TYR A 54 -13.18 7.51 -12.80
C TYR A 54 -12.19 7.29 -11.65
N VAL A 55 -11.43 6.20 -11.68
CA VAL A 55 -10.39 5.94 -10.68
C VAL A 55 -9.34 7.05 -10.69
N MET A 56 -8.89 7.51 -11.85
CA MET A 56 -7.92 8.62 -11.95
C MET A 56 -8.45 9.91 -11.33
N LYS A 57 -9.74 10.23 -11.53
CA LYS A 57 -10.39 11.39 -10.89
C LYS A 57 -10.43 11.23 -9.36
N LEU A 58 -10.83 10.07 -8.87
CA LEU A 58 -10.89 9.78 -7.43
C LEU A 58 -9.51 9.84 -6.77
N VAL A 59 -8.48 9.26 -7.38
CA VAL A 59 -7.09 9.33 -6.90
C VAL A 59 -6.61 10.78 -6.85
N ARG A 60 -6.91 11.59 -7.88
CA ARG A 60 -6.56 13.02 -7.87
C ARG A 60 -7.25 13.77 -6.73
N SER A 61 -8.52 13.48 -6.44
CA SER A 61 -9.23 14.12 -5.32
C SER A 61 -8.69 13.65 -3.97
N PHE A 62 -8.43 12.35 -3.84
CA PHE A 62 -7.77 11.75 -2.67
C PHE A 62 -6.47 12.49 -2.38
N CYS A 63 -5.54 12.58 -3.33
CA CYS A 63 -4.22 13.21 -3.09
C CYS A 63 -4.23 14.74 -2.91
N ARG A 64 -5.36 15.44 -3.09
CA ARG A 64 -5.44 16.91 -2.95
C ARG A 64 -6.00 17.38 -1.61
N SER A 65 -6.73 16.52 -0.92
CA SER A 65 -7.50 16.89 0.26
C SER A 65 -6.68 16.57 1.50
N SER A 66 -6.15 17.62 2.13
CA SER A 66 -5.37 17.52 3.36
C SER A 66 -5.60 18.72 4.30
N ASP A 67 -6.68 19.49 4.12
CA ASP A 67 -6.96 20.61 5.02
C ASP A 67 -7.65 20.09 6.29
N GLU A 68 -6.97 20.20 7.42
CA GLU A 68 -7.40 19.74 8.76
C GLU A 68 -8.68 20.44 9.28
N ALA A 69 -9.16 21.48 8.58
CA ALA A 69 -10.22 22.37 9.06
C ALA A 69 -11.65 21.96 8.64
N SER A 70 -11.83 20.98 7.75
CA SER A 70 -13.15 20.53 7.29
C SER A 70 -13.23 19.01 7.12
N GLU A 71 -14.42 18.43 7.31
CA GLU A 71 -14.68 17.03 6.93
C GLU A 71 -14.23 16.80 5.48
N ASP A 72 -13.21 15.95 5.30
CA ASP A 72 -12.67 15.60 3.99
C ASP A 72 -13.45 14.41 3.43
N PRO A 73 -14.41 14.62 2.49
CA PRO A 73 -15.18 13.51 1.95
C PRO A 73 -14.32 12.49 1.20
N PHE A 74 -13.13 12.89 0.74
CA PHE A 74 -12.29 12.04 -0.07
C PHE A 74 -11.43 11.08 0.76
N GLU A 75 -11.37 11.19 2.09
CA GLU A 75 -10.66 10.19 2.91
C GLU A 75 -11.23 8.76 2.71
N HIS A 76 -12.55 8.67 2.48
CA HIS A 76 -13.25 7.42 2.18
C HIS A 76 -12.90 6.82 0.81
N VAL A 77 -12.25 7.57 -0.09
CA VAL A 77 -11.72 7.01 -1.35
C VAL A 77 -10.71 5.90 -1.06
N GLY A 78 -10.01 5.94 0.08
CA GLY A 78 -9.16 4.83 0.53
C GLY A 78 -9.89 3.48 0.52
N SER A 79 -11.15 3.44 0.97
CA SER A 79 -11.97 2.21 0.96
C SER A 79 -12.36 1.78 -0.45
N ILE A 80 -12.61 2.73 -1.35
CA ILE A 80 -12.89 2.46 -2.78
C ILE A 80 -11.65 1.83 -3.43
N LEU A 81 -10.45 2.35 -3.14
CA LEU A 81 -9.19 1.83 -3.67
C LEU A 81 -8.91 0.40 -3.19
N VAL A 82 -9.19 0.11 -1.91
CA VAL A 82 -9.13 -1.25 -1.36
C VAL A 82 -10.12 -2.17 -2.07
N ASN A 83 -11.35 -1.71 -2.31
CA ASN A 83 -12.37 -2.51 -2.99
C ASN A 83 -11.99 -2.86 -4.42
N ILE A 84 -11.57 -1.88 -5.23
CA ILE A 84 -11.21 -2.16 -6.64
C ILE A 84 -9.96 -3.03 -6.75
N SER A 85 -9.00 -2.91 -5.82
CA SER A 85 -7.76 -3.70 -5.83
C SER A 85 -7.94 -5.16 -5.43
N LYS A 86 -9.12 -5.56 -4.92
CA LYS A 86 -9.48 -6.98 -4.75
C LYS A 86 -9.58 -7.72 -6.09
N GLN A 87 -9.92 -7.02 -7.17
CA GLN A 87 -9.98 -7.58 -8.51
C GLN A 87 -8.66 -7.37 -9.27
N GLU A 88 -8.27 -8.37 -10.07
CA GLU A 88 -7.06 -8.34 -10.90
C GLU A 88 -7.06 -7.14 -11.86
N ALA A 89 -8.21 -6.83 -12.47
CA ALA A 89 -8.35 -5.67 -13.36
C ALA A 89 -8.04 -4.35 -12.63
N GLY A 90 -8.43 -4.22 -11.36
CA GLY A 90 -8.12 -3.06 -10.53
C GLY A 90 -6.64 -2.99 -10.18
N ARG A 91 -6.01 -4.12 -9.81
CA ARG A 91 -4.56 -4.17 -9.55
C ARG A 91 -3.75 -3.79 -10.78
N LYS A 92 -4.05 -4.35 -11.95
CA LYS A 92 -3.39 -3.98 -13.21
C LYS A 92 -3.53 -2.50 -13.53
N LEU A 93 -4.70 -1.92 -13.31
CA LEU A 93 -4.92 -0.47 -13.49
C LEU A 93 -4.04 0.37 -12.55
N LEU A 94 -3.95 -0.01 -11.27
CA LEU A 94 -3.20 0.72 -10.25
C LEU A 94 -1.69 0.59 -10.44
N LEU A 95 -1.22 -0.58 -10.86
CA LEU A 95 0.18 -0.92 -11.10
C LEU A 95 0.72 -0.40 -12.44
N ASP A 96 -0.13 0.09 -13.35
CA ASP A 96 0.29 0.62 -14.64
C ASP A 96 1.24 1.83 -14.46
N PRO A 97 2.54 1.69 -14.79
CA PRO A 97 3.52 2.76 -14.58
C PRO A 97 3.23 3.99 -15.44
N LYS A 98 2.52 3.84 -16.56
CA LYS A 98 2.14 4.98 -17.43
C LYS A 98 1.12 5.89 -16.76
N ARG A 99 0.27 5.33 -15.89
CA ARG A 99 -0.75 6.07 -15.15
C ARG A 99 -0.22 6.61 -13.82
N GLY A 100 0.75 5.90 -13.22
CA GLY A 100 1.41 6.33 -11.97
C GLY A 100 0.45 6.49 -10.79
N LEU A 101 -0.63 5.69 -10.75
CA LEU A 101 -1.68 5.81 -9.73
C LEU A 101 -1.22 5.31 -8.38
N LEU A 102 -0.63 4.11 -8.32
CA LEU A 102 -0.11 3.58 -7.06
C LEU A 102 0.92 4.53 -6.44
N ARG A 103 1.84 5.10 -7.24
CA ARG A 103 2.79 6.13 -6.78
C ARG A 103 2.11 7.34 -6.12
N GLN A 104 0.97 7.79 -6.66
CA GLN A 104 0.22 8.92 -6.08
C GLN A 104 -0.47 8.52 -4.77
N ILE A 105 -1.06 7.32 -4.72
CA ILE A 105 -1.74 6.78 -3.55
C ILE A 105 -0.77 6.56 -2.39
N ILE A 106 0.41 5.96 -2.65
CA ILE A 106 1.39 5.62 -1.61
C ILE A 106 1.82 6.86 -0.82
N ARG A 107 1.92 8.04 -1.45
CA ARG A 107 2.28 9.31 -0.79
C ARG A 107 1.30 9.79 0.29
N GLN A 108 0.27 9.02 0.59
CA GLN A 108 -0.69 9.29 1.66
C GLN A 108 -0.52 8.32 2.85
N PHE A 109 0.55 7.52 2.87
CA PHE A 109 0.81 6.52 3.92
C PHE A 109 1.00 7.15 5.32
N ASP A 110 1.48 8.39 5.38
CA ASP A 110 1.73 9.20 6.57
C ASP A 110 0.67 10.29 6.79
N SER A 111 -0.45 10.23 6.06
CA SER A 111 -1.56 11.17 6.20
C SER A 111 -2.07 11.24 7.65
N PRO A 112 -2.49 12.43 8.15
CA PRO A 112 -3.11 12.55 9.47
C PRO A 112 -4.42 11.75 9.60
N SER A 113 -5.21 11.63 8.52
CA SER A 113 -6.43 10.80 8.52
C SER A 113 -6.10 9.30 8.60
N PRO A 114 -6.58 8.58 9.64
CA PRO A 114 -6.40 7.13 9.76
C PRO A 114 -7.05 6.35 8.61
N LEU A 115 -8.20 6.83 8.11
CA LEU A 115 -8.92 6.19 6.99
C LEU A 115 -8.07 6.17 5.71
N ARG A 116 -7.32 7.25 5.47
CA ARG A 116 -6.38 7.32 4.34
C ARG A 116 -5.25 6.31 4.51
N ARG A 117 -4.59 6.29 5.67
CA ARG A 117 -3.47 5.36 5.95
C ARG A 117 -3.91 3.90 5.77
N LYS A 118 -5.08 3.55 6.29
CA LYS A 118 -5.67 2.21 6.15
C LYS A 118 -6.01 1.88 4.69
N GLY A 119 -6.62 2.82 3.96
CA GLY A 119 -6.90 2.65 2.54
C GLY A 119 -5.64 2.46 1.69
N VAL A 120 -4.58 3.21 1.99
CA VAL A 120 -3.27 3.08 1.34
C VAL A 120 -2.65 1.72 1.61
N SER A 121 -2.53 1.32 2.88
CA SER A 121 -1.93 0.03 3.26
C SER A 121 -2.66 -1.16 2.61
N GLY A 122 -3.99 -1.18 2.70
CA GLY A 122 -4.80 -2.24 2.09
C GLY A 122 -4.69 -2.27 0.56
N THR A 123 -4.59 -1.10 -0.08
CA THR A 123 -4.41 -1.01 -1.53
C THR A 123 -3.04 -1.53 -1.96
N ILE A 124 -1.96 -1.16 -1.25
CA ILE A 124 -0.60 -1.65 -1.52
C ILE A 124 -0.56 -3.16 -1.36
N ARG A 125 -1.05 -3.68 -0.24
CA ARG A 125 -1.11 -5.12 0.05
C ARG A 125 -1.86 -5.88 -1.03
N ASN A 126 -3.03 -5.39 -1.45
CA ASN A 126 -3.76 -6.01 -2.54
C ASN A 126 -2.96 -6.00 -3.85
N CYS A 127 -2.30 -4.89 -4.21
CA CYS A 127 -1.47 -4.83 -5.41
C CYS A 127 -0.29 -5.81 -5.36
N CYS A 128 0.25 -6.11 -4.17
CA CYS A 128 1.35 -7.06 -4.01
C CYS A 128 0.98 -8.51 -4.33
N PHE A 129 -0.31 -8.88 -4.46
CA PHE A 129 -0.69 -10.19 -5.01
C PHE A 129 -0.24 -10.39 -6.46
N GLU A 130 0.04 -9.31 -7.21
CA GLU A 130 0.60 -9.38 -8.56
C GLU A 130 2.13 -9.42 -8.56
N ALA A 131 2.80 -9.55 -7.41
CA ALA A 131 4.27 -9.48 -7.33
C ALA A 131 4.94 -10.47 -8.30
N GLU A 132 4.44 -11.70 -8.43
CA GLU A 132 4.99 -12.70 -9.37
C GLU A 132 5.10 -12.17 -10.82
N SER A 133 4.11 -11.42 -11.31
CA SER A 133 4.06 -10.95 -12.70
C SER A 133 4.39 -9.46 -12.89
N GLN A 134 4.29 -8.65 -11.83
CA GLN A 134 4.39 -7.19 -11.86
C GLN A 134 5.43 -6.64 -10.88
N LEU A 135 6.32 -7.46 -10.30
CA LEU A 135 7.34 -7.02 -9.34
C LEU A 135 8.11 -5.78 -9.83
N GLN A 136 8.52 -5.76 -11.10
CA GLN A 136 9.22 -4.63 -11.69
C GLN A 136 8.47 -3.31 -11.53
N ASN A 137 7.14 -3.31 -11.69
CA ASN A 137 6.31 -2.11 -11.55
C ASN A 137 6.19 -1.67 -10.08
N LEU A 138 6.17 -2.61 -9.13
CA LEU A 138 6.27 -2.32 -7.70
C LEU A 138 7.64 -1.71 -7.35
N LEU A 139 8.73 -2.27 -7.87
CA LEU A 139 10.09 -1.81 -7.57
C LEU A 139 10.44 -0.47 -8.23
N LEU A 140 9.77 -0.10 -9.33
CA LEU A 140 9.88 1.24 -9.93
C LEU A 140 9.48 2.37 -8.97
N ILE A 141 8.67 2.07 -7.94
CA ILE A 141 8.23 3.03 -6.92
C ILE A 141 8.84 2.73 -5.55
N SER A 142 9.94 1.98 -5.50
CA SER A 142 10.62 1.52 -4.27
C SER A 142 10.95 2.65 -3.29
N GLU A 143 11.30 3.83 -3.80
CA GLU A 143 11.54 5.05 -3.01
C GLU A 143 10.38 5.36 -2.05
N PHE A 144 9.13 5.19 -2.50
CA PHE A 144 7.93 5.43 -1.69
C PHE A 144 7.38 4.15 -1.05
N LEU A 145 7.55 3.00 -1.74
CA LEU A 145 7.04 1.72 -1.29
C LEU A 145 7.70 1.27 0.01
N TRP A 146 9.03 1.38 0.10
CA TRP A 146 9.75 0.90 1.29
C TRP A 146 9.43 1.70 2.55
N PRO A 147 9.42 3.05 2.55
CA PRO A 147 8.91 3.82 3.69
C PRO A 147 7.49 3.41 4.08
N ALA A 148 6.57 3.29 3.12
CA ALA A 148 5.18 2.95 3.41
C ALA A 148 4.99 1.56 4.02
N LEU A 149 5.85 0.60 3.69
CA LEU A 149 5.80 -0.78 4.21
C LEU A 149 6.62 -0.99 5.48
N LEU A 150 7.79 -0.36 5.59
CA LEU A 150 8.74 -0.62 6.68
C LEU A 150 8.50 0.27 7.89
N LEU A 151 8.09 1.53 7.69
CA LEU A 151 7.85 2.44 8.81
C LEU A 151 6.76 1.97 9.78
N PRO A 152 5.64 1.35 9.34
CA PRO A 152 4.64 0.83 10.28
C PRO A 152 5.15 -0.32 11.17
N VAL A 153 6.20 -1.01 10.74
CA VAL A 153 6.69 -2.27 11.35
C VAL A 153 8.12 -2.14 11.88
N ALA A 154 8.59 -0.90 12.10
CA ALA A 154 9.97 -0.62 12.50
C ALA A 154 10.20 -0.57 14.01
N GLY A 155 9.14 -0.71 14.83
CA GLY A 155 9.19 -0.42 16.26
C GLY A 155 9.37 1.06 16.56
N ASN A 156 9.65 1.39 17.83
CA ASN A 156 9.84 2.76 18.31
C ASN A 156 11.32 3.13 18.55
N LYS A 157 12.24 2.16 18.41
CA LYS A 157 13.67 2.34 18.66
C LYS A 157 14.34 3.24 17.63
N ILE A 158 15.31 4.03 18.09
CA ILE A 158 16.21 4.81 17.23
C ILE A 158 17.24 3.87 16.61
N TYR A 159 17.36 3.90 15.28
CA TYR A 159 18.30 3.06 14.55
C TYR A 159 19.70 3.65 14.53
N SER A 160 20.72 2.79 14.62
CA SER A 160 22.12 3.20 14.56
C SER A 160 22.49 3.82 13.20
N GLU A 161 23.50 4.68 13.15
CA GLU A 161 24.03 5.21 11.87
C GLU A 161 24.47 4.08 10.93
N GLN A 162 25.05 3.00 11.48
CA GLN A 162 25.47 1.85 10.70
C GLN A 162 24.27 1.16 10.01
N ASP A 163 23.16 0.98 10.74
CA ASP A 163 21.94 0.39 10.17
C ASP A 163 21.30 1.30 9.13
N ARG A 164 21.23 2.61 9.41
CA ARG A 164 20.62 3.62 8.55
C ARG A 164 21.41 3.90 7.28
N SER A 165 22.73 3.75 7.30
CA SER A 165 23.59 3.97 6.13
C SER A 165 23.24 3.09 4.91
N LYS A 166 22.53 1.97 5.14
CA LYS A 166 22.07 1.04 4.12
C LYS A 166 20.62 1.29 3.68
N MET A 167 19.92 2.23 4.31
CA MET A 167 18.51 2.52 4.05
C MET A 167 18.35 3.67 3.05
N PRO A 168 17.25 3.71 2.26
CA PRO A 168 16.88 4.90 1.50
C PRO A 168 16.76 6.12 2.42
N LEU A 169 17.05 7.31 1.88
CA LEU A 169 17.11 8.54 2.67
C LEU A 169 15.82 8.82 3.46
N GLU A 170 14.64 8.69 2.82
CA GLU A 170 13.34 8.89 3.47
C GLU A 170 13.15 7.96 4.68
N LEU A 171 13.54 6.69 4.54
CA LEU A 171 13.44 5.67 5.59
C LEU A 171 14.45 5.90 6.71
N GLY A 172 15.72 6.11 6.35
CA GLY A 172 16.80 6.33 7.30
C GLY A 172 16.60 7.60 8.13
N SER A 173 16.17 8.70 7.51
CA SER A 173 15.85 9.93 8.23
C SER A 173 14.69 9.74 9.22
N ALA A 174 13.62 9.06 8.81
CA ALA A 174 12.50 8.78 9.71
C ALA A 174 12.92 7.91 10.91
N LEU A 175 13.79 6.92 10.70
CA LEU A 175 14.27 6.01 11.76
C LEU A 175 15.44 6.57 12.60
N SER A 176 15.82 7.84 12.38
CA SER A 176 16.87 8.52 13.16
C SER A 176 16.36 9.16 14.45
N ILE A 177 15.03 9.22 14.63
CA ILE A 177 14.35 9.78 15.79
C ILE A 177 13.43 8.73 16.41
N GLU A 178 13.04 8.95 17.66
CA GLU A 178 11.97 8.16 18.28
C GLU A 178 10.65 8.45 17.55
N ARG A 179 9.89 7.39 17.27
CA ARG A 179 8.63 7.48 16.53
C ARG A 179 7.49 6.94 17.36
N GLU A 180 6.33 7.57 17.21
CA GLU A 180 5.08 7.00 17.70
C GLU A 180 4.77 5.72 16.91
N PRO A 181 4.39 4.63 17.59
CA PRO A 181 3.99 3.40 16.92
C PRO A 181 2.73 3.63 16.09
N VAL A 182 2.55 2.81 15.05
CA VAL A 182 1.28 2.78 14.32
C VAL A 182 0.27 1.97 15.12
N ASP A 183 -0.69 2.67 15.73
CA ASP A 183 -1.69 2.06 16.62
C ASP A 183 -2.55 0.99 15.94
N ASP A 184 -2.93 1.17 14.67
CA ASP A 184 -3.81 0.23 13.95
C ASP A 184 -3.05 -1.06 13.58
N PRO A 185 -3.35 -2.21 14.21
CA PRO A 185 -2.68 -3.47 13.92
C PRO A 185 -2.95 -3.96 12.49
N GLU A 186 -4.08 -3.58 11.88
CA GLU A 186 -4.40 -3.99 10.51
C GLU A 186 -3.43 -3.38 9.51
N ILE A 187 -2.98 -2.14 9.73
CA ILE A 187 -1.97 -1.49 8.88
C ILE A 187 -0.65 -2.27 8.96
N ARG A 188 -0.23 -2.66 10.17
CA ARG A 188 1.00 -3.42 10.41
C ARG A 188 0.94 -4.82 9.77
N VAL A 189 -0.16 -5.54 9.94
CA VAL A 189 -0.39 -6.84 9.27
C VAL A 189 -0.34 -6.69 7.75
N GLN A 190 -1.07 -5.72 7.19
CA GLN A 190 -1.10 -5.50 5.74
C GLN A 190 0.29 -5.15 5.18
N ALA A 191 1.09 -4.39 5.93
CA ALA A 191 2.46 -4.08 5.56
C ALA A 191 3.35 -5.34 5.55
N LEU A 192 3.27 -6.18 6.59
CA LEU A 192 4.02 -7.44 6.67
C LEU A 192 3.61 -8.43 5.58
N GLU A 193 2.31 -8.57 5.30
CA GLU A 193 1.79 -9.40 4.20
C GLU A 193 2.29 -8.88 2.83
N ALA A 194 2.31 -7.56 2.63
CA ALA A 194 2.83 -6.96 1.39
C ALA A 194 4.34 -7.24 1.22
N ILE A 195 5.12 -7.10 2.30
CA ILE A 195 6.54 -7.42 2.30
C ILE A 195 6.73 -8.91 1.97
N TYR A 196 5.98 -9.80 2.62
CA TYR A 196 6.01 -11.25 2.35
C TYR A 196 5.76 -11.56 0.87
N LEU A 197 4.71 -10.98 0.27
CA LEU A 197 4.39 -11.21 -1.14
C LEU A 197 5.51 -10.73 -2.09
N ILE A 198 6.18 -9.63 -1.75
CA ILE A 198 7.34 -9.12 -2.51
C ILE A 198 8.56 -10.04 -2.32
N THR A 199 8.86 -10.45 -1.09
CA THR A 199 10.06 -11.25 -0.76
C THR A 199 9.95 -12.72 -1.15
N LEU A 200 8.74 -13.22 -1.45
CA LEU A 200 8.56 -14.51 -2.15
C LEU A 200 9.29 -14.54 -3.50
N GLN A 201 9.51 -13.39 -4.12
CA GLN A 201 10.21 -13.27 -5.41
C GLN A 201 11.69 -12.98 -5.17
N GLU A 202 12.62 -13.69 -5.82
CA GLU A 202 14.07 -13.50 -5.59
C GLU A 202 14.55 -12.05 -5.77
N ALA A 203 14.07 -11.36 -6.81
CA ALA A 203 14.42 -9.95 -7.02
C ALA A 203 13.81 -9.03 -5.97
N GLY A 204 12.63 -9.37 -5.43
CA GLY A 204 11.99 -8.62 -4.35
C GLY A 204 12.69 -8.84 -3.02
N LEU A 205 13.12 -10.07 -2.75
CA LEU A 205 13.99 -10.42 -1.63
C LEU A 205 15.27 -9.58 -1.68
N ARG A 206 16.02 -9.62 -2.78
CA ARG A 206 17.25 -8.81 -2.92
C ARG A 206 17.01 -7.32 -2.72
N ALA A 207 15.91 -6.78 -3.24
CA ALA A 207 15.54 -5.39 -3.03
C ALA A 207 15.25 -5.09 -1.54
N PHE A 208 14.54 -5.97 -0.84
CA PHE A 208 14.27 -5.85 0.60
C PHE A 208 15.55 -5.92 1.45
N TRP A 209 16.49 -6.81 1.12
CA TRP A 209 17.80 -6.88 1.77
C TRP A 209 18.63 -5.62 1.55
N SER A 210 18.56 -5.05 0.34
CA SER A 210 19.32 -3.84 -0.02
C SER A 210 18.97 -2.61 0.80
N VAL A 211 17.78 -2.58 1.42
CA VAL A 211 17.28 -1.48 2.26
C VAL A 211 17.35 -1.78 3.76
N ASN A 212 18.12 -2.81 4.15
CA ASN A 212 18.23 -3.28 5.54
C ASN A 212 16.89 -3.75 6.15
N GLY A 213 15.97 -4.23 5.30
CA GLY A 213 14.65 -4.73 5.71
C GLY A 213 14.66 -5.77 6.83
N PRO A 214 15.53 -6.81 6.79
CA PRO A 214 15.57 -7.83 7.85
C PRO A 214 15.83 -7.27 9.24
N ARG A 215 16.70 -6.24 9.35
CA ARG A 215 16.99 -5.59 10.62
C ARG A 215 15.77 -4.85 11.17
N ILE A 216 15.01 -4.20 10.28
CA ILE A 216 13.78 -3.49 10.65
C ILE A 216 12.73 -4.46 11.18
N ILE A 217 12.55 -5.60 10.51
CA ILE A 217 11.62 -6.66 10.95
C ILE A 217 12.03 -7.24 12.31
N GLN A 218 13.32 -7.48 12.52
CA GLN A 218 13.83 -7.97 13.80
C GLN A 218 13.51 -6.99 14.94
N VAL A 219 13.84 -5.71 14.75
CA VAL A 219 13.60 -4.68 15.77
C VAL A 219 12.11 -4.48 16.02
N GLY A 220 11.30 -4.42 14.96
CA GLY A 220 9.86 -4.27 15.08
C GLY A 220 9.18 -5.41 15.83
N TYR A 221 9.66 -6.64 15.65
CA TYR A 221 9.14 -7.81 16.36
C TYR A 221 9.44 -7.78 17.87
N GLU A 222 10.59 -7.24 18.29
CA GLU A 222 10.97 -7.16 19.71
C GLU A 222 9.99 -6.32 20.55
N ASP A 223 9.34 -5.34 19.92
CA ASP A 223 8.43 -4.39 20.58
C ASP A 223 6.94 -4.70 20.30
N GLU A 224 6.64 -5.78 19.58
CA GLU A 224 5.26 -6.11 19.17
C GLU A 224 4.52 -6.93 20.24
N GLU A 225 3.30 -6.51 20.56
CA GLU A 225 2.44 -7.16 21.56
C GLU A 225 1.15 -7.74 20.94
N ASP A 226 0.73 -7.25 19.77
CA ASP A 226 -0.48 -7.75 19.11
C ASP A 226 -0.24 -9.13 18.48
N LEU A 227 -0.96 -10.13 18.96
CA LEU A 227 -0.81 -11.53 18.53
C LEU A 227 -0.98 -11.75 17.02
N LYS A 228 -1.82 -10.95 16.34
CA LYS A 228 -2.00 -11.08 14.89
C LYS A 228 -0.81 -10.50 14.14
N VAL A 229 -0.29 -9.37 14.61
CA VAL A 229 0.89 -8.75 14.02
C VAL A 229 2.12 -9.63 14.25
N MET A 230 2.30 -10.19 15.46
CA MET A 230 3.35 -11.17 15.74
C MET A 230 3.29 -12.36 14.78
N GLY A 231 2.11 -12.94 14.55
CA GLY A 231 1.95 -14.03 13.59
C GLY A 231 2.38 -13.65 12.16
N ALA A 232 2.13 -12.41 11.74
CA ALA A 232 2.58 -11.92 10.43
C ALA A 232 4.12 -11.72 10.38
N TYR A 233 4.73 -11.24 11.48
CA TYR A 233 6.20 -11.17 11.61
C TYR A 233 6.84 -12.55 11.55
N GLU A 234 6.28 -13.53 12.26
CA GLU A 234 6.77 -14.91 12.28
C GLU A 234 6.71 -15.56 10.90
N GLN A 235 5.62 -15.35 10.16
CA GLN A 235 5.48 -15.84 8.78
C GLN A 235 6.56 -15.25 7.86
N LEU A 236 6.79 -13.94 7.93
CA LEU A 236 7.84 -13.28 7.18
C LEU A 236 9.24 -13.74 7.61
N GLY A 237 9.49 -13.86 8.91
CA GLY A 237 10.75 -14.34 9.47
C GLY A 237 11.09 -15.77 9.02
N ALA A 238 10.12 -16.68 9.05
CA ALA A 238 10.29 -18.05 8.56
C ALA A 238 10.68 -18.09 7.08
N LEU A 239 10.08 -17.24 6.24
CA LEU A 239 10.45 -17.12 4.83
C LEU A 239 11.90 -16.63 4.66
N LEU A 240 12.30 -15.60 5.42
CA LEU A 240 13.66 -15.04 5.34
C LEU A 240 14.73 -16.03 5.79
N ILE A 241 14.48 -16.80 6.86
CA ILE A 241 15.40 -17.83 7.35
C ILE A 241 15.59 -18.92 6.29
N ASN A 242 14.50 -19.44 5.74
CA ASN A 242 14.55 -20.47 4.70
C ASN A 242 15.30 -19.99 3.44
N SER A 243 15.17 -18.70 3.11
CA SER A 243 15.85 -18.10 1.95
C SER A 243 17.35 -17.90 2.20
N SER A 244 17.74 -17.54 3.44
CA SER A 244 19.16 -17.38 3.81
C SER A 244 19.94 -18.69 3.88
N GLY A 245 19.28 -19.82 4.17
CA GLY A 245 19.88 -21.16 4.14
C GLY A 245 20.27 -21.66 2.75
N THR A 246 19.81 -20.98 1.69
CA THR A 246 20.19 -21.23 0.29
C THR A 246 21.40 -20.41 -0.18
N GLU A 247 21.89 -19.47 0.63
CA GLU A 247 23.06 -18.62 0.34
C GLU A 247 24.26 -18.93 1.27
N GLU A 248 24.49 -20.18 1.67
CA GLU A 248 25.84 -20.58 2.11
C GLU A 248 26.70 -20.88 0.87
N PRO A 249 27.69 -20.03 0.53
CA PRO A 249 28.73 -20.47 -0.38
C PRO A 249 29.52 -21.55 0.35
N THR A 250 29.56 -22.75 -0.23
CA THR A 250 30.54 -23.76 0.12
C THR A 250 31.93 -23.17 -0.07
N THR A 251 32.51 -22.64 1.01
CA THR A 251 33.95 -22.45 1.13
C THR A 251 34.59 -23.83 1.25
N GLU A 252 34.65 -24.55 0.13
CA GLU A 252 35.65 -25.59 -0.03
C GLU A 252 37.02 -24.91 -0.14
N THR A 253 37.63 -24.70 1.01
CA THR A 253 39.08 -24.62 1.13
C THR A 253 39.67 -25.90 0.55
N SER A 254 40.15 -25.83 -0.69
CA SER A 254 41.08 -26.81 -1.23
C SER A 254 42.51 -26.34 -0.95
N ASN A 255 43.20 -27.17 -0.18
CA ASN A 255 44.65 -27.14 0.08
C ASN A 255 45.48 -27.23 -1.21
#